data_AF-A0A2V8IXC3-F1
#
_entry.id   AF-A0A2V8IXC3-F1
#
_cell.length_a   1.000
_cell.length_b   1.000
_cell.length_c   1.000
_cell.angle_alpha   90.00
_cell.angle_beta   90.00
_cell.angle_gamma   90.00
#
_symmetry.space_group_name_H-M   'P 1'
#
loop_
_entity.id
_entity.type
_entity.pdbx_description
1 polymer ?
#
loop_
_entity_poly.entity_id
_entity_poly.type
_entity_poly.pdbx_seq_one_letter_code
_entity_poly.pdbx_strand_id
1 'polypeptide(L)'
;MRTNAMTSYNTKRERRDDVSTLRLYVMRVLYLLLVLMLGLDVWPVLIHPHKPLGPLDGVAYSFWAALSTLGILGIRYPLKMVPVLILQFLYKAVWLLFVGLPLRSGGHFPPEASGVAFAMITGLVLDLLVIPWPYVVENYVRKPGDRWRSAAPASPPGAAAPTSERAVRSAGH
;
A
#
# COMPACT_ATOMS: atom_id res chain seq x y z
N MET A 1 31.53 -1.58 -35.22
CA MET A 1 30.23 -0.96 -34.86
C MET A 1 29.21 -1.94 -34.23
N ARG A 2 29.61 -3.08 -33.63
CA ARG A 2 28.69 -4.05 -32.98
C ARG A 2 28.81 -4.14 -31.44
N THR A 3 29.80 -3.48 -30.85
CA THR A 3 30.13 -3.59 -29.41
C THR A 3 29.24 -2.74 -28.49
N ASN A 4 28.57 -1.71 -29.02
CA ASN A 4 27.77 -0.79 -28.19
C ASN A 4 26.35 -1.33 -27.88
N ALA A 5 25.80 -2.18 -28.74
CA ALA A 5 24.45 -2.72 -28.56
C ALA A 5 24.38 -3.78 -27.45
N MET A 6 25.42 -4.61 -27.31
CA MET A 6 25.48 -5.68 -26.32
C MET A 6 25.65 -5.13 -24.89
N THR A 7 26.46 -4.08 -24.75
CA THR A 7 26.67 -3.37 -23.47
C THR A 7 25.40 -2.64 -23.01
N SER A 8 24.68 -1.98 -23.94
CA SER A 8 23.38 -1.35 -23.66
C SER A 8 22.28 -2.37 -23.35
N TYR A 9 22.30 -3.56 -23.96
CA TYR A 9 21.35 -4.62 -23.63
C TYR A 9 21.61 -5.19 -22.23
N ASN A 10 22.87 -5.40 -21.86
CA ASN A 10 23.23 -5.89 -20.52
C ASN A 10 22.88 -4.87 -19.43
N THR A 11 23.19 -3.59 -19.61
CA THR A 11 22.79 -2.53 -18.66
C THR A 11 21.28 -2.30 -18.61
N LYS A 12 20.53 -2.65 -19.66
CA LYS A 12 19.05 -2.62 -19.66
C LYS A 12 18.45 -3.89 -19.03
N ARG A 13 19.16 -5.02 -19.05
CA ARG A 13 18.78 -6.26 -18.37
C ARG A 13 19.06 -6.20 -16.87
N GLU A 14 20.22 -5.68 -16.46
CA GLU A 14 20.55 -5.42 -15.05
C GLU A 14 19.58 -4.40 -14.40
N ARG A 15 19.13 -3.40 -15.16
CA ARG A 15 18.13 -2.42 -14.69
C ARG A 15 16.70 -2.99 -14.61
N ARG A 16 16.46 -4.17 -15.18
CA ARG A 16 15.17 -4.89 -15.18
C ARG A 16 15.11 -6.00 -14.12
N ASP A 17 16.05 -6.02 -13.18
CA ASP A 17 15.87 -6.75 -11.93
C ASP A 17 14.82 -6.01 -11.07
N ASP A 18 13.58 -6.13 -11.54
CA ASP A 18 12.31 -5.82 -10.88
C ASP A 18 12.32 -6.48 -9.50
N VAL A 19 12.82 -5.77 -8.49
CA VAL A 19 12.87 -6.18 -7.08
C VAL A 19 13.39 -7.62 -6.87
N SER A 20 14.68 -7.75 -6.52
CA SER A 20 15.34 -9.04 -6.20
C SER A 20 14.41 -10.03 -5.48
N THR A 21 14.41 -11.29 -5.92
CA THR A 21 13.57 -12.36 -5.35
C THR A 21 13.75 -12.49 -3.83
N LEU A 22 14.96 -12.23 -3.33
CA LEU A 22 15.26 -12.15 -1.90
C LEU A 22 14.34 -11.14 -1.20
N ARG A 23 14.21 -9.93 -1.77
CA ARG A 23 13.37 -8.88 -1.20
C ARG A 23 11.90 -9.29 -1.17
N LEU A 24 11.41 -9.99 -2.18
CA LEU A 24 10.04 -10.54 -2.16
C LEU A 24 9.85 -11.54 -1.03
N TYR A 25 10.82 -12.42 -0.77
CA TYR A 25 10.76 -13.35 0.36
C TYR A 25 10.80 -12.62 1.71
N VAL A 26 11.70 -11.65 1.88
CA VAL A 26 11.78 -10.84 3.11
C VAL A 26 10.48 -10.09 3.37
N MET A 27 9.87 -9.51 2.34
CA MET A 27 8.54 -8.88 2.45
C MET A 27 7.46 -9.88 2.88
N ARG A 28 7.44 -11.08 2.29
CA ARG A 28 6.49 -12.14 2.69
C ARG A 28 6.67 -12.56 4.14
N VAL A 29 7.91 -12.68 4.60
CA VAL A 29 8.21 -12.97 6.02
C VAL A 29 7.69 -11.85 6.91
N LEU A 30 7.88 -10.59 6.54
CA LEU A 30 7.33 -9.46 7.30
C LEU A 30 5.79 -9.48 7.33
N TYR A 31 5.12 -9.78 6.23
CA TYR A 31 3.67 -9.97 6.22
C TYR A 31 3.23 -11.18 7.06
N LEU A 32 4.00 -12.26 7.05
CA LEU A 32 3.72 -13.41 7.90
C LEU A 32 3.86 -13.05 9.37
N LEU A 33 4.89 -12.28 9.75
CA LEU A 33 5.05 -11.76 11.10
C LEU A 33 3.88 -10.83 11.48
N LEU A 34 3.43 -9.97 10.56
CA LEU A 34 2.23 -9.15 10.78
C LEU A 34 1.01 -10.04 11.06
N VAL A 35 0.77 -11.07 10.26
CA VAL A 35 -0.39 -11.96 10.44
C VAL A 35 -0.29 -12.74 11.75
N LEU A 36 0.88 -13.30 12.05
CA LEU A 36 1.05 -14.18 13.20
C LEU A 36 1.21 -13.41 14.50
N MET A 37 2.17 -12.49 14.59
CA MET A 37 2.42 -11.75 15.83
C MET A 37 1.22 -10.84 16.14
N LEU A 38 0.91 -9.89 15.25
CA LEU A 38 -0.20 -8.96 15.52
C LEU A 38 -1.54 -9.69 15.56
N GLY A 39 -1.78 -10.65 14.66
CA GLY A 39 -3.04 -11.38 14.62
C GLY A 39 -3.30 -12.19 15.89
N LEU A 40 -2.28 -12.89 16.41
CA LEU A 40 -2.42 -13.63 17.67
C LEU A 40 -2.60 -12.71 18.89
N ASP A 41 -2.12 -11.47 18.82
CA ASP A 41 -2.33 -10.48 19.89
C ASP A 41 -3.75 -9.89 19.86
N VAL A 42 -4.31 -9.60 18.67
CA VAL A 42 -5.55 -8.82 18.55
C VAL A 42 -6.81 -9.65 18.40
N TRP A 43 -6.76 -10.78 17.69
CA TRP A 43 -7.96 -11.60 17.44
C TRP A 43 -8.54 -12.23 18.71
N PRO A 44 -7.74 -12.77 19.65
CA PRO A 44 -8.29 -13.30 20.91
C PRO A 44 -9.00 -12.23 21.73
N VAL A 45 -8.44 -11.01 21.77
CA VAL A 45 -9.03 -9.87 22.49
C VAL A 45 -10.40 -9.48 21.93
N LEU A 46 -10.59 -9.58 20.61
CA LEU A 46 -11.87 -9.28 19.96
C LEU A 46 -12.90 -10.39 20.06
N ILE A 47 -12.50 -11.66 19.89
CA ILE A 47 -13.43 -12.80 19.84
C ILE A 47 -13.82 -13.26 21.24
N HIS A 48 -12.86 -13.30 22.17
CA HIS A 48 -13.05 -13.74 23.55
C HIS A 48 -12.57 -12.68 24.54
N PRO A 49 -13.20 -11.49 24.57
CA PRO A 49 -12.83 -10.44 25.49
C PRO A 49 -13.08 -10.87 26.93
N HIS A 50 -12.07 -10.80 27.79
CA HIS A 50 -12.22 -11.05 29.24
C HIS A 50 -13.12 -10.01 29.92
N LYS A 51 -13.19 -8.79 29.37
CA LYS A 51 -14.05 -7.69 29.79
C LYS A 51 -14.53 -6.92 28.56
N PRO A 52 -15.71 -6.28 28.58
CA PRO A 52 -16.15 -5.43 27.48
C PRO A 52 -15.08 -4.39 27.14
N LEU A 53 -14.74 -4.30 25.84
CA LEU A 53 -13.77 -3.31 25.36
C LEU A 53 -14.36 -1.91 25.47
N GLY A 54 -13.52 -0.95 25.88
CA GLY A 54 -13.87 0.46 25.75
C GLY A 54 -14.11 0.81 24.27
N PRO A 55 -14.97 1.79 23.94
CA PRO A 55 -15.30 2.10 22.55
C PRO A 55 -14.08 2.41 21.68
N LEU A 56 -13.11 3.18 22.19
CA LEU A 56 -11.89 3.54 21.45
C LEU A 56 -10.89 2.37 21.37
N ASP A 57 -10.79 1.55 22.42
CA ASP A 57 -9.96 0.35 22.39
C ASP A 57 -10.50 -0.65 21.36
N GLY A 58 -11.82 -0.83 21.33
CA GLY A 58 -12.50 -1.67 20.34
C GLY A 58 -12.22 -1.22 18.90
N VAL A 59 -12.19 0.09 18.65
CA VAL A 59 -11.76 0.66 17.35
C VAL A 59 -10.31 0.31 17.05
N ALA A 60 -9.39 0.48 18.00
CA ALA A 60 -7.97 0.19 17.81
C ALA A 60 -7.72 -1.29 17.49
N TYR A 61 -8.28 -2.20 18.30
CA TYR A 61 -8.16 -3.65 18.07
C TYR A 61 -8.80 -4.07 16.75
N SER A 62 -9.97 -3.52 16.39
CA SER A 62 -10.62 -3.81 15.11
C SER A 62 -9.76 -3.37 13.92
N PHE A 63 -9.14 -2.18 14.02
CA PHE A 63 -8.23 -1.68 13.00
C PHE A 63 -7.00 -2.58 12.84
N TRP A 64 -6.36 -3.00 13.94
CA TRP A 64 -5.22 -3.91 13.90
C TRP A 64 -5.59 -5.32 13.42
N ALA A 65 -6.78 -5.82 13.76
CA ALA A 65 -7.29 -7.08 13.23
C ALA A 65 -7.49 -7.02 11.71
N ALA A 66 -8.09 -5.94 11.20
CA ALA A 66 -8.22 -5.71 9.76
C ALA A 66 -6.84 -5.59 9.08
N LEU A 67 -5.88 -4.91 9.72
CA LEU A 67 -4.51 -4.79 9.23
C LEU A 67 -3.82 -6.16 9.13
N SER A 68 -3.95 -7.01 10.17
CA SER A 68 -3.41 -8.38 10.16
C SER A 68 -4.04 -9.21 9.04
N THR A 69 -5.35 -9.05 8.81
CA THR A 69 -6.09 -9.75 7.75
C THR A 69 -5.59 -9.35 6.35
N LEU A 70 -5.38 -8.06 6.11
CA LEU A 70 -4.78 -7.59 4.85
C LEU A 70 -3.34 -8.10 4.67
N GLY A 71 -2.64 -8.40 5.77
CA GLY A 71 -1.35 -9.08 5.77
C GLY A 71 -1.38 -10.41 5.01
N ILE A 72 -2.47 -11.17 5.08
CA ILE A 72 -2.65 -12.44 4.35
C ILE A 72 -2.55 -12.20 2.83
N LEU A 73 -3.17 -11.14 2.32
CA LEU A 73 -3.04 -10.75 0.92
C LEU A 73 -1.60 -10.29 0.60
N GLY A 74 -0.92 -9.65 1.56
CA GLY A 74 0.48 -9.25 1.44
C GLY A 74 1.44 -10.43 1.24
N ILE A 75 1.16 -11.59 1.84
CA ILE A 75 1.96 -12.81 1.60
C ILE A 75 1.85 -13.24 0.14
N ARG A 76 0.63 -13.19 -0.43
CA ARG A 76 0.38 -13.60 -1.82
C ARG A 76 0.83 -12.55 -2.86
N TYR A 77 0.70 -11.27 -2.52
CA TYR A 77 0.93 -10.13 -3.42
C TYR A 77 1.79 -9.02 -2.76
N PRO A 78 3.05 -9.30 -2.39
CA PRO A 78 3.84 -8.43 -1.52
C PRO A 78 4.06 -7.02 -2.07
N LEU A 79 4.32 -6.87 -3.38
CA LEU A 79 4.52 -5.55 -3.99
C LEU A 79 3.21 -4.75 -4.13
N LYS A 80 2.09 -5.42 -4.43
CA LYS A 80 0.80 -4.74 -4.58
C LYS A 80 0.26 -4.24 -3.24
N MET A 81 0.64 -4.92 -2.15
CA MET A 81 0.19 -4.61 -0.79
C MET A 81 1.18 -3.72 -0.03
N VAL A 82 2.20 -3.14 -0.68
CA VAL A 82 3.13 -2.18 -0.06
C VAL A 82 2.41 -1.05 0.72
N PRO A 83 1.24 -0.52 0.31
CA PRO A 83 0.51 0.48 1.09
C PRO A 83 0.18 0.01 2.51
N VAL A 84 0.00 -1.29 2.74
CA VAL A 84 -0.23 -1.87 4.08
C VAL A 84 1.03 -1.78 4.95
N LEU A 85 2.22 -1.99 4.38
CA LEU A 85 3.49 -1.81 5.12
C LEU A 85 3.79 -0.34 5.36
N ILE A 86 3.46 0.54 4.42
CA ILE A 86 3.57 1.99 4.62
C ILE A 86 2.66 2.43 5.76
N LEU A 87 1.41 1.94 5.80
CA LEU A 87 0.48 2.22 6.90
C LEU A 87 1.06 1.79 8.24
N GLN A 88 1.64 0.59 8.32
CA GLN A 88 2.32 0.10 9.52
C GLN A 88 3.48 0.99 9.95
N PHE A 89 4.35 1.36 9.01
CA PHE A 89 5.49 2.22 9.27
C PHE A 89 5.02 3.57 9.82
N LEU A 90 4.04 4.19 9.16
CA LEU A 90 3.50 5.50 9.55
C LEU A 90 2.80 5.44 10.91
N TYR A 91 2.00 4.40 11.17
CA TYR A 91 1.36 4.19 12.47
C TYR A 91 2.39 4.20 13.61
N LYS A 92 3.46 3.40 13.49
CA LYS A 92 4.49 3.32 14.52
C LYS A 92 5.28 4.63 14.65
N ALA A 93 5.60 5.27 13.52
CA ALA A 93 6.30 6.55 13.50
C ALA A 93 5.48 7.66 14.20
N VAL A 94 4.21 7.79 13.84
CA VAL A 94 3.29 8.78 14.44
C VAL A 94 3.13 8.51 15.94
N TRP A 95 2.92 7.25 16.33
CA TRP A 95 2.81 6.91 17.75
C TRP A 95 4.10 7.27 18.51
N LEU A 96 5.28 6.92 17.98
CA LEU A 96 6.56 7.24 18.64
C LEU A 96 6.81 8.74 18.76
N LEU A 97 6.47 9.52 17.74
CA LEU A 97 6.69 10.97 17.73
C LEU A 97 5.72 11.73 18.63
N PHE A 98 4.43 11.36 18.62
CA PHE A 98 3.37 12.15 19.26
C PHE A 98 2.84 11.56 20.56
N VAL A 99 3.14 10.29 20.86
CA VAL A 99 2.72 9.62 22.09
C VAL A 99 3.95 9.16 22.88
N GLY A 100 4.80 8.33 22.27
CA GLY A 100 5.97 7.76 22.94
C GLY A 100 6.97 8.82 23.42
N LEU A 101 7.29 9.80 22.57
CA LEU A 101 8.26 10.85 22.90
C LEU A 101 7.76 11.78 24.03
N PRO A 102 6.52 12.32 24.01
CA PRO A 102 5.98 13.07 25.13
C PRO A 102 5.89 12.26 26.44
N LEU A 103 5.50 10.98 26.37
CA LEU A 103 5.47 10.12 27.57
C LEU A 103 6.85 9.96 28.19
N ARG A 104 7.89 9.83 27.36
CA ARG A 104 9.28 9.73 27.83
C ARG A 104 9.78 11.06 28.42
N SER A 105 9.42 12.20 27.84
CA SER A 105 9.88 13.51 28.31
C SER A 105 9.18 13.98 29.59
N GLY A 106 7.96 13.48 29.86
CA GLY A 106 7.18 13.79 31.06
C GLY A 106 7.70 13.18 32.37
N GLY A 107 8.85 12.50 32.37
CA GLY A 107 9.49 11.95 33.58
C GLY A 107 8.86 10.68 34.15
N HIS A 108 7.75 10.21 33.58
CA HIS A 108 7.12 8.94 33.93
C HIS A 108 6.90 8.10 32.68
N PHE A 109 7.80 7.14 32.44
CA PHE A 109 7.66 6.16 31.37
C PHE A 109 7.21 4.83 31.97
N PRO A 110 5.88 4.60 32.10
CA PRO A 110 5.39 3.41 32.78
C PRO A 110 5.88 2.14 32.08
N PRO A 111 6.05 1.02 32.79
CA PRO A 111 6.54 -0.24 32.21
C PRO A 111 5.71 -0.73 31.02
N GLU A 112 4.41 -0.44 31.01
CA GLU A 112 3.54 -0.75 29.87
C GLU A 112 3.92 0.05 28.62
N ALA A 113 4.16 1.36 28.77
CA ALA A 113 4.59 2.22 27.67
C ALA A 113 5.98 1.82 27.13
N SER A 114 6.85 1.25 27.97
CA SER A 114 8.17 0.80 27.52
C SER A 114 8.12 -0.46 26.67
N GLY A 115 7.28 -1.43 27.03
CA GLY A 115 7.02 -2.61 26.20
C GLY A 115 6.43 -2.23 24.84
N VAL A 116 5.42 -1.34 24.84
CA VAL A 116 4.81 -0.84 23.60
C VAL A 116 5.84 -0.08 22.75
N ALA A 117 6.60 0.84 23.34
CA ALA A 117 7.61 1.59 22.60
C ALA A 117 8.69 0.69 21.99
N PHE A 118 9.14 -0.34 22.72
CA PHE A 118 10.07 -1.33 22.19
C PHE A 118 9.50 -2.06 20.96
N ALA A 119 8.24 -2.50 21.01
CA ALA A 119 7.57 -3.13 19.88
C ALA A 119 7.41 -2.15 18.69
N MET A 120 7.02 -0.89 18.96
CA MET A 120 6.90 0.14 17.94
C MET A 120 8.24 0.45 17.26
N ILE A 121 9.33 0.59 18.02
CA ILE A 121 10.67 0.85 17.47
C ILE A 121 11.15 -0.34 16.66
N THR A 122 11.04 -1.56 17.20
CA THR A 122 11.47 -2.78 16.51
C THR A 122 10.72 -2.94 15.19
N GLY A 123 9.39 -2.80 15.22
CA GLY A 123 8.57 -2.86 14.02
C GLY A 123 8.90 -1.76 13.02
N LEU A 124 9.12 -0.52 13.48
CA LEU A 124 9.47 0.61 12.61
C LEU A 124 10.80 0.37 11.88
N VAL A 125 11.80 -0.14 12.59
CA VAL A 125 13.11 -0.47 12.01
C VAL A 125 12.99 -1.62 11.01
N LEU A 126 12.24 -2.67 11.33
CA LEU A 126 11.97 -3.76 10.39
C LEU A 126 11.26 -3.26 9.13
N ASP A 127 10.21 -2.46 9.28
CA ASP A 127 9.49 -1.84 8.17
C ASP A 127 10.46 -0.99 7.31
N LEU A 128 11.32 -0.20 7.95
CA LEU A 128 12.34 0.63 7.28
C LEU A 128 13.34 -0.18 6.46
N LEU A 129 13.75 -1.35 6.93
CA LEU A 129 14.71 -2.20 6.21
C LEU A 129 14.05 -2.98 5.07
N VAL A 130 12.84 -3.49 5.30
CA VAL A 130 12.18 -4.42 4.37
C VAL A 130 11.48 -3.69 3.23
N ILE A 131 10.84 -2.55 3.51
CA ILE A 131 10.04 -1.82 2.50
C ILE A 131 10.92 -1.45 1.30
N PRO A 132 10.48 -1.74 0.06
CA PRO A 132 11.17 -1.33 -1.16
C PRO A 132 11.04 0.16 -1.44
N TRP A 133 11.80 1.01 -0.73
CA TRP A 133 11.77 2.46 -0.91
C TRP A 133 11.93 2.94 -2.36
N PRO A 134 12.82 2.37 -3.19
CA PRO A 134 12.88 2.74 -4.61
C PRO A 134 11.56 2.46 -5.33
N TYR A 135 10.94 1.30 -5.07
CA TYR A 135 9.61 0.96 -5.59
C TYR A 135 8.55 1.92 -5.05
N VAL A 136 8.59 2.30 -3.78
CA VAL A 136 7.64 3.25 -3.18
C VAL A 136 7.70 4.60 -3.87
N VAL A 137 8.90 5.16 -4.02
CA VAL A 137 9.11 6.45 -4.69
C VAL A 137 8.68 6.38 -6.15
N GLU A 138 9.05 5.31 -6.87
CA GLU A 138 8.67 5.17 -8.26
C GLU A 138 7.16 5.01 -8.45
N ASN A 139 6.49 4.22 -7.60
CA ASN A 139 5.09 3.86 -7.81
C ASN A 139 4.07 4.78 -7.14
N TYR A 140 4.40 5.39 -6.01
CA TYR A 140 3.45 6.20 -5.23
C TYR A 140 3.79 7.69 -5.18
N VAL A 141 5.02 8.08 -5.55
CA VAL A 141 5.44 9.49 -5.56
C VAL A 141 5.61 10.02 -6.98
N ARG A 142 6.23 9.25 -7.87
CA ARG A 142 6.56 9.70 -9.24
C ARG A 142 5.49 9.38 -10.27
N LYS A 143 4.79 8.25 -10.15
CA LYS A 143 3.73 7.90 -11.10
C LYS A 143 2.55 8.87 -10.97
N PRO A 144 2.02 9.41 -12.08
CA PRO A 144 0.81 10.21 -12.04
C PRO A 144 -0.35 9.36 -11.53
N GLY A 145 -1.18 9.93 -10.66
CA GLY A 145 -2.37 9.27 -10.15
C GLY A 145 -3.40 8.99 -11.24
N ASP A 146 -4.31 8.06 -10.95
CA ASP A 146 -5.39 7.71 -11.86
C ASP A 146 -6.26 8.92 -12.19
N ARG A 147 -6.64 9.03 -13.47
CA ARG A 147 -7.44 10.16 -13.97
C ARG A 147 -8.84 10.13 -13.38
N TRP A 148 -9.30 11.28 -12.89
CA TRP A 148 -10.66 11.42 -12.35
C TRP A 148 -11.76 11.45 -13.43
N ARG A 149 -11.43 11.75 -14.70
CA ARG A 149 -12.36 11.70 -15.83
C ARG A 149 -11.72 11.00 -17.01
N SER A 150 -12.34 9.93 -17.50
CA SER A 150 -12.07 9.39 -18.84
C SER A 150 -12.43 10.48 -19.85
N ALA A 151 -11.53 10.81 -20.77
CA ALA A 151 -11.91 11.62 -21.92
C ALA A 151 -13.09 10.91 -22.60
N ALA A 152 -14.22 11.60 -22.73
CA ALA A 152 -15.34 11.08 -23.53
C ALA A 152 -14.76 10.66 -24.89
N PRO A 153 -15.12 9.49 -25.43
CA PRO A 153 -14.67 9.12 -26.77
C PRO A 153 -15.04 10.25 -27.71
N ALA A 154 -14.03 10.85 -28.35
CA ALA A 154 -14.26 11.87 -29.36
C ALA A 154 -15.25 11.29 -30.37
N SER A 155 -16.39 11.97 -30.56
CA SER A 155 -17.33 11.59 -31.62
C SER A 155 -16.54 11.47 -32.93
N PRO A 156 -16.63 10.35 -33.65
CA PRO A 156 -15.90 10.20 -34.89
C PRO A 156 -16.26 11.34 -35.85
N PRO A 157 -15.29 11.99 -36.49
CA PRO A 157 -15.57 12.99 -37.50
C PRO A 157 -16.20 12.27 -38.69
N GLY A 158 -17.51 12.45 -38.90
CA GLY A 158 -18.19 11.87 -40.06
C GLY A 158 -19.55 11.22 -39.82
N ALA A 159 -20.29 11.54 -38.74
CA ALA A 159 -21.73 11.37 -38.76
C ALA A 159 -22.35 12.45 -39.67
N ALA A 160 -22.15 12.30 -40.98
CA ALA A 160 -22.91 13.03 -41.98
C ALA A 160 -24.39 12.73 -41.72
N ALA A 161 -25.17 13.78 -41.48
CA ALA A 161 -26.62 13.68 -41.40
C ALA A 161 -27.13 13.00 -42.68
N PRO A 162 -28.05 12.02 -42.60
CA PRO A 162 -28.64 11.45 -43.80
C PRO A 162 -29.44 12.54 -44.51
N THR A 163 -28.96 12.97 -45.68
CA THR A 163 -29.65 13.89 -46.59
C THR A 163 -30.84 13.17 -47.23
N SER A 164 -31.86 12.83 -46.45
CA SER A 164 -33.14 12.33 -46.95
C SER A 164 -34.13 13.49 -47.13
N GLU A 165 -33.77 14.52 -47.90
CA GLU A 165 -34.70 15.61 -48.21
C GLU A 165 -34.43 16.28 -49.58
N ARG A 166 -33.98 15.51 -50.58
CA ARG A 166 -33.87 16.03 -51.96
C ARG A 166 -34.39 15.12 -53.06
N ALA A 167 -35.05 14.01 -52.74
CA ALA A 167 -35.60 13.08 -53.73
C ALA A 167 -37.14 13.04 -53.81
N VAL A 168 -37.88 13.82 -53.01
CA VAL A 168 -39.37 13.81 -53.01
C VAL A 168 -39.99 15.02 -53.72
N ARG A 169 -39.21 16.00 -54.18
CA ARG A 169 -39.74 17.22 -54.84
C ARG A 169 -39.63 17.26 -56.37
N SER A 170 -39.32 16.13 -57.02
CA SER A 170 -39.22 16.04 -58.50
C SER A 170 -40.09 14.95 -59.13
N ALA A 171 -40.97 14.30 -58.38
CA ALA A 171 -41.93 13.33 -58.90
C ALA A 171 -43.25 13.49 -58.16
N GLY A 172 -44.06 14.45 -58.59
CA GLY A 172 -45.36 14.76 -58.02
C GLY A 172 -45.96 15.95 -58.74
N HIS A 173 -46.85 15.62 -59.67
CA HIS A 173 -47.79 16.45 -60.41
C HIS A 173 -48.31 17.70 -59.70
#